data_AF-A0A934CND3-F1
#
_entry.id   AF-A0A934CND3-F1
#
_cell.length_a   1.000
_cell.length_b   1.000
_cell.length_c   1.000
_cell.angle_alpha   90.00
_cell.angle_beta   90.00
_cell.angle_gamma   90.00
#
_symmetry.space_group_name_H-M   'P 1'
#
loop_
_entity.id
_entity.type
_entity.pdbx_description
1 polymer ?
#
loop_
_entity_poly.entity_id
_entity_poly.type
_entity_poly.pdbx_seq_one_letter_code
_entity_poly.pdbx_strand_id
1 'polypeptide(L)'
;MANNPETNYLSWLGKAGEDELSTHAVLKGGGAFSTACFLSQQMAEKYLKGLLVFHNRSFPKVHDLLELETLLLDIEPGVKDYESDLD
;
A
#
# COMPACT_ATOMS: atom_id res chain seq x y z
N MET A 1 -13.63 14.35 -13.53
CA MET A 1 -12.63 13.43 -14.09
C MET A 1 -12.43 12.35 -13.04
N ALA A 2 -12.72 11.10 -13.37
CA ALA A 2 -12.88 10.04 -12.37
C ALA A 2 -11.58 9.84 -11.55
N ASN A 3 -11.71 9.80 -10.21
CA ASN A 3 -10.66 9.35 -9.30
C ASN A 3 -10.42 7.85 -9.51
N ASN A 4 -9.89 7.46 -10.67
CA ASN A 4 -9.48 6.08 -10.90
C ASN A 4 -8.14 5.87 -10.18
N PRO A 5 -8.09 5.01 -9.15
CA PRO A 5 -6.83 4.71 -8.47
C PRO A 5 -5.78 4.11 -9.42
N GLU A 6 -6.18 3.38 -10.47
CA GLU A 6 -5.23 2.79 -11.42
C GLU A 6 -4.44 3.84 -12.22
N THR A 7 -4.87 5.10 -12.23
CA THR A 7 -4.23 6.18 -12.99
C THR A 7 -3.91 7.42 -12.15
N ASN A 8 -4.21 7.40 -10.85
CA ASN A 8 -3.97 8.52 -9.95
C ASN A 8 -3.38 8.03 -8.63
N TYR A 9 -2.10 8.29 -8.42
CA TYR A 9 -1.38 7.92 -7.19
C TYR A 9 -1.99 8.57 -5.94
N LEU A 10 -2.54 9.79 -6.04
CA LEU A 10 -3.17 10.47 -4.90
C LEU A 10 -4.40 9.70 -4.38
N SER A 11 -5.10 9.00 -5.26
CA SER A 11 -6.20 8.12 -4.84
C SER A 11 -5.71 6.95 -3.99
N TRP A 12 -4.52 6.41 -4.29
CA TRP A 12 -3.92 5.35 -3.48
C TRP A 12 -3.48 5.87 -2.11
N LEU A 13 -2.81 7.03 -2.06
CA LEU A 13 -2.43 7.68 -0.80
C LEU A 13 -3.65 7.99 0.07
N GLY A 14 -4.73 8.52 -0.53
CA GLY A 14 -5.98 8.77 0.20
C GLY A 14 -6.57 7.50 0.80
N LYS A 15 -6.62 6.40 0.04
CA LYS A 15 -7.10 5.10 0.52
C LYS A 15 -6.21 4.47 1.59
N ALA A 16 -4.90 4.72 1.56
CA ALA A 16 -3.99 4.26 2.61
C ALA A 16 -4.21 5.07 3.89
N GLY A 17 -4.45 6.37 3.78
CA GLY A 17 -4.82 7.22 4.92
C GLY A 17 -6.15 6.80 5.57
N GLU A 18 -7.13 6.32 4.80
CA GLU A 18 -8.37 5.76 5.36
C GLU A 18 -8.10 4.48 6.19
N ASP A 19 -7.18 3.61 5.76
CA ASP A 19 -6.78 2.43 6.52
C ASP A 19 -6.01 2.81 7.79
N GLU A 20 -5.18 3.86 7.73
CA GLU A 20 -4.45 4.36 8.90
C GLU A 20 -5.41 4.85 9.99
N LEU A 21 -6.40 5.67 9.60
CA LEU A 21 -7.45 6.14 10.50
C LEU A 21 -8.23 4.98 11.10
N SER A 22 -8.55 3.97 10.28
CA SER A 22 -9.26 2.76 10.72
C SER A 22 -8.43 1.94 11.71
N THR A 23 -7.13 1.82 11.46
CA THR A 23 -6.17 1.13 12.34
C THR A 23 -6.12 1.80 13.72
N HIS A 24 -6.03 3.13 13.73
CA HIS A 24 -6.05 3.90 14.98
C HIS A 24 -7.34 3.71 15.77
N ALA A 25 -8.50 3.73 15.09
CA ALA A 25 -9.79 3.49 15.71
C ALA A 25 -9.88 2.08 16.32
N VAL A 26 -9.42 1.07 15.58
CA VAL A 26 -9.38 -0.33 16.02
C VAL A 26 -8.49 -0.52 17.25
N LEU A 27 -7.28 0.04 17.23
CA LEU A 27 -6.33 -0.07 18.34
C LEU A 27 -6.84 0.65 19.60
N LYS A 28 -7.45 1.82 19.44
CA LYS A 28 -8.09 2.55 20.55
C LYS A 28 -9.28 1.78 21.15
N GLY A 29 -9.98 0.98 20.34
CA GLY A 29 -11.06 0.09 20.76
C GLY A 29 -10.61 -1.15 21.53
N GLY A 30 -9.30 -1.41 21.61
CA GLY A 30 -8.72 -2.32 22.59
C GLY A 30 -8.80 -3.82 22.28
N GLY A 31 -8.84 -4.29 21.03
CA GLY A 31 -8.77 -5.75 20.87
C GLY A 31 -8.70 -6.42 19.50
N ALA A 32 -8.96 -5.73 18.39
CA ALA A 32 -8.89 -6.38 17.08
C ALA A 32 -7.51 -6.22 16.44
N PHE A 33 -6.47 -6.77 17.10
CA PHE A 33 -5.08 -6.70 16.60
C PHE A 33 -4.91 -7.37 15.24
N SER A 34 -5.64 -8.45 14.95
CA SER A 34 -5.65 -9.07 13.61
C SER A 34 -6.16 -8.10 12.54
N THR A 35 -7.21 -7.33 12.85
CA THR A 35 -7.72 -6.27 11.96
C THR A 35 -6.71 -5.15 11.79
N ALA A 36 -6.03 -4.74 12.87
CA ALA A 36 -4.96 -3.75 12.77
C ALA A 36 -3.82 -4.24 11.86
N CYS A 37 -3.38 -5.49 12.00
CA CYS A 37 -2.35 -6.06 11.11
C CYS A 37 -2.82 -6.12 9.65
N PHE A 38 -4.06 -6.53 9.41
CA PHE A 38 -4.64 -6.55 8.06
C PHE A 38 -4.67 -5.15 7.43
N LEU A 39 -5.09 -4.14 8.19
CA LEU A 39 -5.10 -2.76 7.71
C LEU A 39 -3.67 -2.24 7.45
N SER A 40 -2.68 -2.63 8.26
CA SER A 40 -1.27 -2.31 8.00
C SER A 40 -0.76 -2.91 6.70
N GLN A 41 -1.09 -4.18 6.41
CA GLN A 41 -0.74 -4.83 5.15
C GLN A 41 -1.41 -4.13 3.96
N GLN A 42 -2.68 -3.74 4.10
CA GLN A 42 -3.42 -2.98 3.08
C GLN A 42 -2.82 -1.58 2.84
N MET A 43 -2.35 -0.90 3.89
CA MET A 43 -1.63 0.37 3.77
C MET A 43 -0.37 0.21 2.92
N ALA A 44 0.47 -0.79 3.25
CA ALA A 44 1.69 -1.08 2.50
C ALA A 44 1.37 -1.35 1.02
N GLU A 45 0.39 -2.21 0.74
CA GLU A 45 -0.04 -2.52 -0.63
C GLU A 45 -0.45 -1.27 -1.41
N LYS A 46 -1.26 -0.40 -0.78
CA LYS A 46 -1.73 0.84 -1.40
C LYS A 46 -0.60 1.83 -1.64
N TYR A 47 0.36 1.94 -0.73
CA TYR A 47 1.53 2.80 -0.94
C TYR A 47 2.41 2.31 -2.09
N LEU A 48 2.71 1.01 -2.17
CA LEU A 48 3.48 0.42 -3.27
C LEU A 48 2.76 0.62 -4.62
N LYS A 49 1.44 0.39 -4.68
CA LYS A 49 0.62 0.67 -5.88
C LYS A 49 0.62 2.16 -6.23
N GLY A 50 0.52 3.04 -5.24
CA GLY A 50 0.63 4.48 -5.43
C GLY A 50 1.97 4.88 -6.05
N LEU A 51 3.07 4.31 -5.56
CA LEU A 51 4.41 4.56 -6.09
C LEU A 51 4.56 4.08 -7.54
N LEU A 52 4.05 2.89 -7.86
CA LEU A 52 4.01 2.38 -9.24
C LEU A 52 3.25 3.34 -10.17
N VAL A 53 2.06 3.82 -9.76
CA VAL A 53 1.28 4.79 -10.54
C VAL A 53 2.00 6.14 -10.65
N PHE A 54 2.67 6.61 -9.58
CA PHE A 54 3.45 7.84 -9.59
C PHE A 54 4.55 7.80 -10.65
N HIS A 55 5.19 6.64 -10.82
CA HIS A 55 6.19 6.40 -11.87
C HIS A 55 5.59 5.97 -13.22
N ASN A 56 4.27 6.09 -13.42
CA ASN A 56 3.56 5.68 -14.63
C ASN A 56 3.77 4.19 -15.01
N ARG A 57 3.95 3.32 -14.03
CA ARG A 57 3.97 1.86 -14.23
C ARG A 57 2.59 1.26 -14.00
N SER A 58 2.17 0.46 -14.97
CA SER A 58 1.08 -0.49 -14.77
C SER A 58 1.54 -1.66 -13.92
N PHE A 59 0.65 -2.20 -13.10
CA PHE A 59 0.90 -3.40 -12.30
C PHE A 59 -0.24 -4.40 -12.51
N PRO A 60 0.03 -5.71 -12.40
CA PRO A 60 -1.01 -6.73 -12.50
C PRO A 60 -1.96 -6.64 -11.29
N LYS A 61 -3.15 -7.24 -11.37
CA LYS A 61 -4.08 -7.30 -10.23
C LYS A 61 -3.63 -8.34 -9.21
N VAL A 62 -2.53 -8.04 -8.53
CA VAL A 62 -1.90 -8.85 -7.49
C VAL A 62 -2.00 -8.12 -6.15
N HIS A 63 -2.07 -8.91 -5.09
CA HIS A 63 -2.17 -8.44 -3.69
C HIS A 63 -0.96 -8.94 -2.88
N ASP A 64 0.10 -9.33 -3.59
CA ASP A 64 1.37 -9.78 -3.04
C ASP A 64 2.32 -8.58 -2.96
N LEU A 65 2.81 -8.28 -1.76
CA LEU A 65 3.67 -7.13 -1.51
C LEU A 65 5.06 -7.28 -2.13
N LEU A 66 5.63 -8.50 -2.10
CA LEU A 66 6.95 -8.80 -2.68
C LEU A 66 6.89 -8.72 -4.21
N GLU A 67 5.77 -9.12 -4.82
CA GLU A 67 5.58 -8.94 -6.26
C GLU A 67 5.52 -7.45 -6.64
N LEU A 68 4.83 -6.62 -5.84
CA LEU A 68 4.77 -5.17 -6.06
C LEU A 68 6.12 -4.49 -5.84
N GLU A 69 6.88 -4.91 -4.83
CA GLU A 69 8.26 -4.45 -4.59
C GLU A 69 9.14 -4.78 -5.80
N THR A 70 9.09 -6.01 -6.30
CA THR A 70 9.90 -6.45 -7.44
C THR A 70 9.70 -5.54 -8.66
N LEU A 71 8.47 -5.09 -8.91
CA LEU A 71 8.15 -4.15 -9.99
C LEU A 71 8.72 -2.73 -9.76
N LEU A 72 8.99 -2.37 -8.51
CA LEU A 72 9.55 -1.09 -8.10
C LEU A 72 11.09 -1.08 -8.06
N LEU A 73 11.76 -2.22 -7.86
CA LEU A 73 13.22 -2.27 -7.66
C LEU A 73 14.03 -1.63 -8.80
N ASP A 74 13.54 -1.70 -10.04
CA ASP A 74 14.20 -1.08 -11.20
C ASP A 74 14.08 0.47 -11.23
N ILE A 75 13.17 1.05 -10.45
CA ILE A 75 12.75 2.45 -10.54
C ILE A 75 13.04 3.18 -9.23
N GLU A 76 12.69 2.54 -8.12
CA GLU A 76 12.91 3.01 -6.76
C GLU A 76 13.59 1.91 -5.94
N PRO A 77 14.92 1.71 -6.11
CA PRO A 77 15.66 0.64 -5.45
C PRO A 77 15.62 0.73 -3.93
N GLY A 78 15.38 1.92 -3.36
CA GLY A 78 15.28 2.15 -1.92
C GLY A 78 14.11 1.41 -1.26
N VAL A 79 13.12 0.94 -2.03
CA VAL A 79 12.05 0.09 -1.49
C VAL A 79 12.61 -1.24 -0.94
N LYS A 80 13.78 -1.68 -1.44
CA LYS A 80 14.46 -2.91 -0.99
C LYS A 80 14.77 -2.92 0.51
N ASP A 81 14.98 -1.74 1.09
CA ASP A 81 15.29 -1.60 2.51
C ASP A 81 14.15 -2.08 3.42
N TYR A 82 12.94 -2.25 2.86
CA TYR A 82 11.74 -2.68 3.57
C TYR A 82 11.32 -4.13 3.27
N GLU A 83 12.07 -4.90 2.47
CA GLU A 83 11.68 -6.26 2.04
C GLU A 83 11.29 -7.16 3.22
N SER A 84 12.00 -7.08 4.34
CA SER A 84 11.73 -7.88 5.54
C SER A 84 10.37 -7.61 6.18
N ASP A 85 9.77 -6.45 5.90
CA ASP A 85 8.47 -6.04 6.42
C ASP A 85 7.32 -6.41 5.46
N LEU A 86 7.64 -6.94 4.27
CA LEU A 86 6.68 -7.30 3.22
C LEU A 86 6.32 -8.80 3.17
N ASP A 87 7.04 -9.63 3.93
CA ASP A 87 6.87 -11.11 4.02
C ASP A 87 5.85 -11.53 5.11
#